data_AF-A0A8K0M3D0-F1
#
_entry.id   AF-A0A8K0M3D0-F1
#
_cell.length_a   1.000
_cell.length_b   1.000
_cell.length_c   1.000
_cell.angle_alpha   90.00
_cell.angle_beta   90.00
_cell.angle_gamma   90.00
#
_symmetry.space_group_name_H-M   'P 1'
#
loop_
_entity.id
_entity.type
_entity.pdbx_description
1 polymer ?
#
loop_
_entity_poly.entity_id
_entity_poly.type
_entity_poly.pdbx_seq_one_letter_code
_entity_poly.pdbx_strand_id
1 'polypeptide(L)'
;MSGNSTAITTSNYATSARKHMGAVKKLVAMDTTLAFNLLLSMADASHTDLDTTCKMCGTPCDNSVPSFKLLDDALLPLINAREKPASLAAELPKVPQRWTSKDADVGVFKTGRPNKQQRGQMYRQKLAWEKNRRQARRERREKTEDWVKVALSDLVEERDYLYAYGVKEYLPGCIAKLEELVRMRRE
;
A
#
# COMPACT_ATOMS: atom_id res chain seq x y z
N MET A 1 -22.55 -9.14 -18.25
CA MET A 1 -21.31 -9.94 -18.15
C MET A 1 -21.04 -10.24 -16.68
N SER A 2 -21.29 -11.45 -16.21
CA SER A 2 -20.92 -11.88 -14.85
C SER A 2 -19.42 -12.18 -14.82
N GLY A 3 -18.61 -11.16 -14.55
CA GLY A 3 -17.18 -11.36 -14.32
C GLY A 3 -16.97 -12.15 -13.03
N ASN A 4 -16.39 -13.34 -13.12
CA ASN A 4 -15.92 -14.07 -11.94
C ASN A 4 -14.83 -13.21 -11.26
N SER A 5 -15.20 -12.50 -10.18
CA SER A 5 -14.28 -11.71 -9.35
C SER A 5 -13.14 -12.56 -8.76
N THR A 6 -13.27 -13.88 -8.79
CA THR A 6 -12.28 -14.88 -8.40
C THR A 6 -11.08 -15.00 -9.36
N ALA A 7 -11.08 -14.29 -10.49
CA ALA A 7 -10.00 -14.33 -11.48
C ALA A 7 -9.01 -13.14 -11.39
N ILE A 8 -9.29 -12.13 -10.55
CA ILE A 8 -8.42 -10.97 -10.37
C ILE A 8 -7.29 -11.37 -9.42
N THR A 9 -6.05 -11.04 -9.76
CA THR A 9 -4.85 -11.24 -8.93
C THR A 9 -4.14 -9.92 -8.67
N THR A 10 -3.14 -9.92 -7.79
CA THR A 10 -2.24 -8.78 -7.55
C THR A 10 -1.57 -8.29 -8.82
N SER A 11 -1.26 -9.18 -9.76
CA SER A 11 -0.74 -8.79 -11.08
C SER A 11 -1.71 -7.89 -11.86
N ASN A 12 -3.04 -8.11 -11.76
CA ASN A 12 -4.02 -7.24 -12.40
C ASN A 12 -4.03 -5.83 -11.81
N TYR A 13 -3.93 -5.71 -10.48
CA TYR A 13 -3.84 -4.42 -9.78
C TYR A 13 -2.53 -3.71 -10.12
N ALA A 14 -1.41 -4.42 -10.09
CA ALA A 14 -0.10 -3.86 -10.38
C ALA A 14 0.00 -3.39 -11.85
N THR A 15 -0.58 -4.17 -12.77
CA THR A 15 -0.72 -3.78 -14.19
C THR A 15 -1.60 -2.54 -14.35
N SER A 16 -2.69 -2.43 -13.57
CA SER A 16 -3.56 -1.26 -13.60
C SER A 16 -2.85 -0.02 -13.06
N ALA A 17 -2.13 -0.14 -11.94
CA ALA A 17 -1.30 0.95 -11.39
C ALA A 17 -0.28 1.43 -12.42
N ARG A 18 0.40 0.51 -13.12
CA ARG A 18 1.38 0.85 -14.18
C ARG A 18 0.81 1.75 -15.28
N LYS A 19 -0.49 1.70 -15.58
CA LYS A 19 -1.11 2.56 -16.62
C LYS A 19 -0.98 4.05 -16.28
N HIS A 20 -0.82 4.40 -15.01
CA HIS A 20 -0.68 5.79 -14.56
C HIS A 20 0.76 6.32 -14.67
N MET A 21 1.73 5.51 -15.07
CA MET A 21 3.13 5.93 -15.22
C MET A 21 3.33 7.08 -16.22
N GLY A 22 2.47 7.20 -17.23
CA GLY A 22 2.49 8.34 -18.16
C GLY A 22 2.18 9.66 -17.46
N ALA A 23 1.26 9.66 -16.49
CA ALA A 23 0.94 10.83 -15.69
C ALA A 23 2.06 11.17 -14.71
N VAL A 24 2.66 10.15 -14.08
CA VAL A 24 3.85 10.33 -13.21
C VAL A 24 4.96 11.04 -13.97
N LYS A 25 5.33 10.58 -15.17
CA LYS A 25 6.40 11.21 -15.96
C LYS A 25 6.14 12.70 -16.24
N LYS A 26 4.89 13.08 -16.53
CA LYS A 26 4.51 14.48 -16.72
C LYS A 26 4.64 15.27 -15.42
N LEU A 27 4.19 14.69 -14.30
CA LEU A 27 4.30 15.32 -12.99
C LEU A 27 5.76 15.52 -12.55
N VAL A 28 6.67 14.57 -12.83
CA VAL A 28 8.10 14.73 -12.48
C VAL A 28 8.68 16.02 -13.07
N ALA A 29 8.25 16.41 -14.28
CA ALA A 29 8.70 17.65 -14.92
C ALA A 29 8.06 18.93 -14.33
N MET A 30 6.93 18.81 -13.63
CA MET A 30 6.19 19.94 -13.06
C MET A 30 6.45 20.12 -11.57
N ASP A 31 6.37 19.03 -10.82
CA ASP A 31 6.49 18.98 -9.37
C ASP A 31 6.88 17.55 -8.93
N THR A 32 8.13 17.43 -8.48
CA THR A 32 8.69 16.15 -7.99
C THR A 32 8.03 15.64 -6.71
N THR A 33 7.50 16.54 -5.88
CA THR A 33 6.77 16.20 -4.65
C THR A 33 5.41 15.59 -4.97
N LEU A 34 4.67 16.15 -5.94
CA LEU A 34 3.41 15.57 -6.40
C LEU A 34 3.62 14.22 -7.08
N ALA A 35 4.67 14.10 -7.92
CA ALA A 35 5.02 12.82 -8.54
C ALA A 35 5.34 11.73 -7.50
N PHE A 36 6.08 12.09 -6.45
CA PHE A 36 6.40 11.20 -5.34
C PHE A 36 5.13 10.73 -4.59
N ASN A 37 4.25 11.65 -4.22
CA ASN A 37 3.01 11.33 -3.51
C ASN A 37 2.07 10.46 -4.36
N LEU A 38 2.03 10.70 -5.67
CA LEU A 38 1.28 9.85 -6.60
C LEU A 38 1.88 8.44 -6.65
N LEU A 39 3.20 8.29 -6.78
CA LEU A 39 3.84 6.97 -6.83
C LEU A 39 3.65 6.17 -5.53
N LEU A 40 3.73 6.81 -4.36
CA LEU A 40 3.39 6.13 -3.09
C LEU A 40 1.94 5.66 -3.05
N SER A 41 1.01 6.47 -3.57
CA SER A 41 -0.40 6.09 -3.66
C SER A 41 -0.64 4.97 -4.67
N MET A 42 0.11 4.96 -5.78
CA MET A 42 0.10 3.88 -6.77
C MET A 42 0.67 2.58 -6.19
N ALA A 43 1.70 2.66 -5.35
CA ALA A 43 2.27 1.50 -4.66
C ALA A 43 1.22 0.84 -3.74
N ASP A 44 0.55 1.59 -2.88
CA ASP A 44 -0.56 1.09 -2.03
C ASP A 44 -1.71 0.49 -2.86
N ALA A 45 -2.03 1.09 -4.02
CA ALA A 45 -3.07 0.59 -4.91
C ALA A 45 -2.66 -0.63 -5.76
N SER A 46 -1.36 -0.92 -5.87
CA SER A 46 -0.82 -1.92 -6.80
C SER A 46 -1.11 -3.36 -6.40
N HIS A 47 -1.59 -3.59 -5.18
CA HIS A 47 -1.91 -4.91 -4.65
C HIS A 47 -3.26 -4.93 -3.92
N THR A 48 -4.09 -3.89 -4.08
CA THR A 48 -5.27 -3.70 -3.24
C THR A 48 -6.18 -4.94 -3.18
N ASP A 49 -6.63 -5.28 -1.97
CA ASP A 49 -7.68 -6.26 -1.67
C ASP A 49 -7.33 -7.76 -1.84
N LEU A 50 -6.16 -8.19 -1.35
CA LEU A 50 -5.76 -9.60 -1.32
C LEU A 50 -6.79 -10.54 -0.68
N ASP A 51 -7.60 -10.09 0.28
CA ASP A 51 -8.55 -10.98 0.96
C ASP A 51 -9.82 -11.28 0.16
N THR A 52 -10.08 -10.63 -0.98
CA THR A 52 -11.26 -10.94 -1.82
C THR A 52 -10.96 -11.89 -2.97
N THR A 53 -9.69 -12.12 -3.30
CA THR A 53 -9.28 -12.95 -4.43
C THR A 53 -8.81 -14.32 -3.95
N CYS A 54 -9.64 -15.34 -4.14
CA CYS A 54 -9.34 -16.74 -3.78
C CYS A 54 -8.14 -17.33 -4.58
N LYS A 55 -7.75 -16.70 -5.70
CA LYS A 55 -6.49 -16.96 -6.40
C LYS A 55 -5.40 -16.09 -5.80
N MET A 56 -4.72 -16.72 -4.86
CA MET A 56 -3.82 -16.14 -3.87
C MET A 56 -2.63 -15.40 -4.49
N CYS A 57 -2.20 -14.34 -3.81
CA CYS A 57 -0.82 -13.85 -3.84
C CYS A 57 0.18 -14.99 -3.63
N GLY A 58 1.33 -14.92 -4.28
CA GLY A 58 2.38 -15.94 -4.14
C GLY A 58 2.07 -17.30 -4.77
N THR A 59 0.99 -17.43 -5.54
CA THR A 59 0.79 -18.59 -6.43
C THR A 59 1.64 -18.46 -7.70
N PRO A 60 1.94 -19.56 -8.42
CA PRO A 60 2.77 -19.52 -9.64
C PRO A 60 2.26 -18.59 -10.75
N CYS A 61 1.02 -18.12 -10.68
CA CYS A 61 0.44 -17.18 -11.64
C CYS A 61 0.50 -15.70 -11.19
N ASP A 62 1.11 -15.39 -10.03
CA ASP A 62 1.34 -14.04 -9.57
C ASP A 62 2.59 -13.42 -10.24
N ASN A 63 2.36 -12.62 -11.28
CA ASN A 63 3.41 -11.87 -11.99
C ASN A 63 3.43 -10.38 -11.58
N SER A 64 3.27 -10.08 -10.29
CA SER A 64 3.29 -8.70 -9.77
C SER A 64 4.70 -8.09 -9.65
N VAL A 65 5.72 -8.93 -9.41
CA VAL A 65 7.13 -8.51 -9.20
C VAL A 65 7.65 -7.54 -10.27
N PRO A 66 7.45 -7.75 -11.59
CA PRO A 66 7.92 -6.80 -12.60
C PRO A 66 7.29 -5.40 -12.46
N SER A 67 6.04 -5.32 -11.99
CA SER A 67 5.37 -4.05 -11.76
C SER A 67 5.88 -3.39 -10.49
N PHE A 68 6.12 -4.14 -9.42
CA PHE A 68 6.73 -3.60 -8.20
C PHE A 68 8.14 -3.08 -8.46
N LYS A 69 8.96 -3.80 -9.24
CA LYS A 69 10.27 -3.32 -9.68
C LYS A 69 10.17 -2.02 -10.48
N LEU A 70 9.22 -1.92 -11.39
CA LEU A 70 8.99 -0.68 -12.16
C LEU A 70 8.61 0.50 -11.27
N LEU A 71 7.78 0.27 -10.24
CA LEU A 71 7.41 1.30 -9.27
C LEU A 71 8.62 1.69 -8.39
N ASP A 72 9.44 0.71 -8.01
CA ASP A 72 10.67 0.90 -7.24
C ASP A 72 11.67 1.77 -8.02
N ASP A 73 11.95 1.39 -9.27
CA ASP A 73 12.85 2.12 -10.17
C ASP A 73 12.36 3.54 -10.45
N ALA A 74 11.04 3.78 -10.43
CA ALA A 74 10.46 5.09 -10.66
C ALA A 74 10.43 5.98 -9.41
N LEU A 75 10.24 5.39 -8.22
CA LEU A 75 10.15 6.12 -6.96
C LEU A 75 11.54 6.46 -6.41
N LEU A 76 12.53 5.61 -6.62
CA LEU A 76 13.87 5.78 -6.08
C LEU A 76 14.56 7.09 -6.49
N PRO A 77 14.53 7.53 -7.77
CA PRO A 77 15.07 8.84 -8.17
C PRO A 77 14.38 10.00 -7.46
N LEU A 78 13.07 9.90 -7.18
CA LEU A 78 12.33 10.94 -6.47
C LEU A 78 12.69 11.01 -4.99
N ILE A 79 12.92 9.87 -4.35
CA ILE A 79 13.45 9.82 -2.98
C ILE A 79 14.81 10.52 -2.92
N ASN A 80 15.68 10.28 -3.90
CA ASN A 80 17.02 10.87 -3.94
C ASN A 80 17.00 12.37 -4.24
N ALA A 81 16.08 12.83 -5.09
CA ALA A 81 15.99 14.23 -5.51
C ALA A 81 15.24 15.12 -4.50
N ARG A 82 14.45 14.53 -3.60
CA ARG A 82 13.62 15.29 -2.67
C ARG A 82 14.45 15.87 -1.53
N GLU A 83 14.17 17.12 -1.20
CA GLU A 83 14.78 17.80 -0.05
C GLU A 83 14.49 17.02 1.24
N LYS A 84 15.55 16.70 1.97
CA LYS A 84 15.44 15.92 3.20
C LYS A 84 14.73 16.78 4.27
N PRO A 85 13.85 16.20 5.10
CA PRO A 85 13.16 16.95 6.14
C PRO A 85 14.16 17.56 7.13
N ALA A 86 13.87 18.76 7.65
CA ALA A 86 14.78 19.48 8.55
C ALA A 86 15.08 18.68 9.82
N SER A 87 14.06 18.00 10.36
CA SER A 87 14.17 17.10 11.50
C SER A 87 13.34 15.83 11.27
N LEU A 88 13.67 14.77 12.02
CA LEU A 88 12.87 13.56 12.03
C LEU A 88 11.84 13.62 13.15
N ALA A 89 10.59 13.26 12.87
CA ALA A 89 9.52 13.25 13.86
C ALA A 89 9.77 12.16 14.91
N ALA A 90 9.65 12.47 16.20
CA ALA A 90 9.82 11.47 17.26
C ALA A 90 8.80 10.33 17.10
N GLU A 91 7.54 10.69 16.85
CA GLU A 91 6.45 9.77 16.56
C GLU A 91 5.66 10.26 15.34
N LEU A 92 5.16 9.30 14.55
CA LEU A 92 4.27 9.60 13.43
C LEU A 92 2.81 9.62 13.91
N PRO A 93 1.94 10.45 13.30
CA PRO A 93 0.50 10.33 13.50
C PRO A 93 0.02 8.89 13.26
N LYS A 94 -0.85 8.40 14.16
CA LYS A 94 -1.36 7.03 14.09
C LYS A 94 -2.27 6.85 12.87
N VAL A 95 -2.06 5.73 12.18
CA VAL A 95 -2.95 5.24 11.12
C VAL A 95 -3.61 3.97 11.65
N PRO A 96 -4.92 3.77 11.44
CA PRO A 96 -5.60 2.53 11.82
C PRO A 96 -4.92 1.30 11.20
N GLN A 97 -4.83 0.19 11.94
CA GLN A 97 -4.32 -1.06 11.38
C GLN A 97 -5.18 -1.54 10.20
N ARG A 98 -4.65 -2.47 9.40
CA ARG A 98 -5.43 -3.19 8.39
C ARG A 98 -6.62 -3.91 9.03
N TRP A 99 -7.74 -3.94 8.33
CA TRP A 99 -8.93 -4.64 8.80
C TRP A 99 -8.68 -6.14 8.85
N THR A 100 -9.11 -6.79 9.92
CA THR A 100 -9.13 -8.24 10.06
C THR A 100 -10.54 -8.72 10.40
N SER A 101 -10.79 -10.02 10.23
CA SER A 101 -12.08 -10.61 10.62
C SER A 101 -12.41 -10.48 12.12
N LYS A 102 -11.42 -10.18 12.97
CA LYS A 102 -11.60 -9.91 14.40
C LYS A 102 -12.16 -8.51 14.67
N ASP A 103 -11.98 -7.57 13.74
CA ASP A 103 -12.51 -6.21 13.83
C ASP A 103 -13.98 -6.14 13.39
N ALA A 104 -14.58 -7.28 13.03
CA ALA A 104 -15.96 -7.35 12.59
C ALA A 104 -16.94 -7.23 13.76
N ASP A 105 -17.83 -6.24 13.67
CA ASP A 105 -18.93 -6.05 14.62
C ASP A 105 -20.21 -6.66 14.05
N VAL A 106 -20.34 -7.99 14.15
CA VAL A 106 -21.48 -8.78 13.62
C VAL A 106 -22.04 -9.80 14.62
N GLY A 107 -21.67 -9.65 15.89
CA GLY A 107 -22.06 -10.53 17.00
C GLY A 107 -21.45 -11.94 16.93
N VAL A 108 -21.85 -12.80 17.87
CA VAL A 108 -21.34 -14.18 17.97
C VAL A 108 -21.94 -15.07 16.89
N PHE A 109 -21.10 -15.86 16.23
CA PHE A 109 -21.54 -16.85 15.24
C PHE A 109 -22.20 -18.05 15.93
N LYS A 110 -23.51 -18.22 15.75
CA LYS A 110 -24.27 -19.37 16.29
C LYS A 110 -23.67 -20.73 15.89
N THR A 111 -23.03 -20.82 14.73
CA THR A 111 -22.43 -22.04 14.18
C THR A 111 -20.90 -22.00 14.15
N GLY A 112 -20.28 -21.01 14.80
CA GLY A 112 -18.83 -20.74 14.69
C GLY A 112 -18.39 -20.15 13.34
N ARG A 113 -19.29 -19.98 12.36
CA ARG A 113 -19.02 -19.36 11.07
C ARG A 113 -20.04 -18.26 10.75
N PRO A 114 -19.64 -17.14 10.12
CA PRO A 114 -20.57 -16.09 9.74
C PRO A 114 -21.56 -16.59 8.68
N ASN A 115 -22.84 -16.26 8.84
CA ASN A 115 -23.86 -16.53 7.82
C ASN A 115 -23.75 -15.55 6.63
N LYS A 116 -24.59 -15.71 5.60
CA LYS A 116 -24.55 -14.86 4.39
C LYS A 116 -24.74 -13.36 4.69
N GLN A 117 -25.67 -13.02 5.58
CA GLN A 117 -25.95 -11.63 5.96
C GLN A 117 -24.78 -11.03 6.74
N GLN A 118 -24.23 -11.78 7.70
CA GLN A 118 -23.04 -11.39 8.47
C GLN A 118 -21.83 -11.20 7.56
N ARG A 119 -21.57 -12.11 6.61
CA ARG A 119 -20.50 -11.93 5.61
C ARG A 119 -20.67 -10.64 4.81
N GLY A 120 -21.90 -10.31 4.40
CA GLY A 120 -22.19 -9.05 3.73
C GLY A 120 -21.98 -7.81 4.60
N GLN A 121 -22.24 -7.89 5.91
CA GLN A 121 -21.94 -6.82 6.87
C GLN A 121 -20.43 -6.67 7.09
N MET A 122 -19.72 -7.77 7.35
CA MET A 122 -18.26 -7.80 7.49
C MET A 122 -17.56 -7.18 6.28
N TYR A 123 -18.00 -7.52 5.05
CA TYR A 123 -17.45 -6.95 3.84
C TYR A 123 -17.65 -5.42 3.74
N ARG A 124 -18.84 -4.92 4.10
CA ARG A 124 -19.10 -3.46 4.13
C ARG A 124 -18.27 -2.75 5.19
N GLN A 125 -18.13 -3.34 6.38
CA GLN A 125 -17.26 -2.82 7.44
C GLN A 125 -15.81 -2.76 6.98
N LYS A 126 -15.29 -3.84 6.36
CA LYS A 126 -13.95 -3.87 5.75
C LYS A 126 -13.75 -2.73 4.75
N LEU A 127 -14.68 -2.56 3.80
CA LEU A 127 -14.56 -1.51 2.79
C LEU A 127 -14.51 -0.10 3.40
N ALA A 128 -15.36 0.17 4.41
CA ALA A 128 -15.34 1.43 5.12
C ALA A 128 -14.05 1.62 5.92
N TRP A 129 -13.57 0.58 6.60
CA TRP A 129 -12.34 0.58 7.38
C TRP A 129 -11.12 0.88 6.51
N GLU A 130 -10.93 0.14 5.42
CA GLU A 130 -9.82 0.33 4.50
C GLU A 130 -9.88 1.69 3.80
N LYS A 131 -11.08 2.22 3.51
CA LYS A 131 -11.25 3.59 3.00
C LYS A 131 -10.76 4.62 4.02
N ASN A 132 -11.17 4.49 5.28
CA ASN A 132 -10.77 5.41 6.35
C ASN A 132 -9.27 5.31 6.64
N ARG A 133 -8.70 4.09 6.62
CA ARG A 133 -7.26 3.87 6.74
C ARG A 133 -6.47 4.56 5.63
N ARG A 134 -6.89 4.42 4.37
CA ARG A 134 -6.23 5.11 3.23
C ARG A 134 -6.33 6.63 3.35
N GLN A 135 -7.47 7.15 3.80
CA GLN A 135 -7.64 8.58 4.08
C GLN A 135 -6.68 9.04 5.19
N ALA A 136 -6.57 8.29 6.29
CA ALA A 136 -5.64 8.60 7.37
C ALA A 136 -4.17 8.59 6.91
N ARG A 137 -3.78 7.64 6.05
CA ARG A 137 -2.43 7.62 5.44
C ARG A 137 -2.18 8.84 4.57
N ARG A 138 -3.15 9.22 3.74
CA ARG A 138 -3.06 10.42 2.92
C ARG A 138 -2.88 11.66 3.79
N GLU A 139 -3.72 11.83 4.82
CA GLU A 139 -3.61 12.97 5.74
C GLU A 139 -2.27 12.97 6.48
N ARG A 140 -1.75 11.80 6.86
CA ARG A 140 -0.42 11.67 7.46
C ARG A 140 0.67 12.17 6.51
N ARG A 141 0.61 11.82 5.22
CA ARG A 141 1.55 12.31 4.19
C ARG A 141 1.46 13.81 3.97
N GLU A 142 0.27 14.39 4.09
CA GLU A 142 0.04 15.82 3.86
C GLU A 142 0.42 16.69 5.08
N LYS A 143 0.20 16.19 6.30
CA LYS A 143 0.40 16.96 7.54
C LYS A 143 1.77 16.77 8.18
N THR A 144 2.49 15.71 7.86
CA THR A 144 3.78 15.39 8.50
C THR A 144 4.94 15.84 7.63
N GLU A 145 5.79 16.72 8.15
CA GLU A 145 6.99 17.21 7.44
C GLU A 145 8.02 16.10 7.19
N ASP A 146 8.14 15.14 8.12
CA ASP A 146 9.00 13.96 8.00
C ASP A 146 8.44 12.95 6.99
N TRP A 147 8.52 13.33 5.72
CA TRP A 147 8.08 12.50 4.60
C TRP A 147 8.88 11.19 4.52
N VAL A 148 10.12 11.15 5.01
CA VAL A 148 10.99 9.97 4.98
C VAL A 148 10.42 8.88 5.88
N LYS A 149 10.15 9.18 7.16
CA LYS A 149 9.55 8.20 8.07
C LYS A 149 8.14 7.81 7.65
N VAL A 150 7.34 8.75 7.14
CA VAL A 150 5.99 8.43 6.64
C VAL A 150 6.05 7.45 5.48
N ALA A 151 6.88 7.73 4.46
CA ALA A 151 7.02 6.85 3.31
C ALA A 151 7.57 5.47 3.71
N LEU A 152 8.56 5.44 4.61
CA LEU A 152 9.11 4.18 5.11
C LEU A 152 8.05 3.35 5.83
N SER A 153 7.28 3.98 6.73
CA SER A 153 6.19 3.32 7.46
C SER A 153 5.14 2.77 6.50
N ASP A 154 4.72 3.53 5.49
CA ASP A 154 3.75 3.08 4.50
C ASP A 154 4.27 1.87 3.72
N LEU A 155 5.49 1.94 3.18
CA LEU A 155 6.05 0.88 2.34
C LEU A 155 6.38 -0.41 3.12
N VAL A 156 6.88 -0.29 4.35
CA VAL A 156 7.19 -1.45 5.21
C VAL A 156 5.91 -2.18 5.62
N GLU A 157 4.86 -1.46 6.02
CA GLU A 157 3.58 -2.10 6.37
C GLU A 157 3.00 -2.87 5.17
N GLU A 158 3.14 -2.33 3.95
CA GLU A 158 2.71 -3.03 2.74
C GLU A 158 3.58 -4.22 2.37
N ARG A 159 4.91 -4.10 2.50
CA ARG A 159 5.84 -5.22 2.32
C ARG A 159 5.48 -6.37 3.24
N ASP A 160 5.29 -6.09 4.53
CA ASP A 160 5.05 -7.11 5.54
C ASP A 160 3.68 -7.76 5.34
N TYR A 161 2.67 -6.96 4.96
CA TYR A 161 1.37 -7.46 4.54
C TYR A 161 1.50 -8.40 3.33
N LEU A 162 2.19 -7.97 2.26
CA LEU A 162 2.39 -8.79 1.06
C LEU A 162 3.19 -10.08 1.34
N TYR A 163 4.19 -9.99 2.21
CA TYR A 163 5.01 -11.12 2.62
C TYR A 163 4.18 -12.20 3.32
N ALA A 164 3.24 -11.80 4.20
CA ALA A 164 2.32 -12.72 4.86
C ALA A 164 1.44 -13.52 3.86
N TYR A 165 1.28 -13.02 2.63
CA TYR A 165 0.55 -13.68 1.55
C TYR A 165 1.49 -14.23 0.46
N GLY A 166 2.80 -14.34 0.73
CA GLY A 166 3.76 -15.01 -0.16
C GLY A 166 4.41 -14.14 -1.24
N VAL A 167 4.17 -12.82 -1.24
CA VAL A 167 4.85 -11.87 -2.13
C VAL A 167 6.09 -11.32 -1.45
N LYS A 168 7.28 -11.69 -1.96
CA LYS A 168 8.56 -11.42 -1.28
C LYS A 168 9.25 -10.13 -1.71
N GLU A 169 8.95 -9.60 -2.90
CA GLU A 169 9.69 -8.49 -3.51
C GLU A 169 8.80 -7.27 -3.71
N TYR A 170 8.66 -6.44 -2.68
CA TYR A 170 7.91 -5.20 -2.72
C TYR A 170 8.81 -4.00 -2.45
N LEU A 171 9.07 -3.22 -3.50
CA LEU A 171 9.86 -1.98 -3.51
C LEU A 171 11.13 -2.02 -2.64
N PRO A 172 12.00 -3.05 -2.76
CA PRO A 172 13.13 -3.24 -1.87
C PRO A 172 14.14 -2.08 -1.92
N GLY A 173 14.38 -1.47 -3.10
CA GLY A 173 15.33 -0.38 -3.26
C GLY A 173 14.88 0.90 -2.56
N CYS A 174 13.62 1.28 -2.70
CA CYS A 174 13.03 2.43 -2.01
C CYS A 174 13.03 2.24 -0.50
N ILE A 175 12.65 1.05 0.00
CA ILE A 175 12.67 0.75 1.43
C ILE A 175 14.09 0.89 1.99
N ALA A 176 15.07 0.24 1.35
CA ALA A 176 16.47 0.32 1.78
C ALA A 176 17.00 1.76 1.79
N LYS A 177 16.64 2.57 0.77
CA LYS A 177 17.07 3.97 0.72
C LYS A 177 16.45 4.81 1.83
N LEU A 178 15.17 4.60 2.12
CA LEU A 178 14.50 5.31 3.21
C LEU A 178 15.05 4.91 4.58
N GLU A 179 15.37 3.62 4.79
CA GLU A 179 16.04 3.13 6.00
C GLU A 179 17.42 3.80 6.19
N GLU A 180 18.21 3.91 5.12
CA GLU A 180 19.50 4.60 5.11
C GLU A 180 19.35 6.07 5.53
N LEU A 181 18.36 6.79 4.96
CA LEU A 181 18.09 8.19 5.29
C LEU A 181 17.68 8.39 6.75
N VAL A 182 16.92 7.46 7.33
CA VAL A 182 16.55 7.48 8.76
C VAL A 182 17.79 7.24 9.63
N ARG A 183 18.68 6.33 9.25
CA ARG A 183 19.91 6.03 10.01
C ARG A 183 20.86 7.22 10.04
N MET A 184 21.15 7.82 8.89
CA MET A 184 22.08 8.97 8.76
C MET A 184 21.66 10.23 9.53
N ARG A 185 20.42 10.29 10.00
CA ARG A 185 19.84 11.45 10.71
C ARG A 185 19.69 11.21 12.22
N ARG A 186 19.97 9.99 12.69
CA ARG A 186 20.03 9.64 14.12
C ARG A 186 21.44 9.79 14.70
N GLU A 187 22.44 9.84 13.83
CA GLU A 187 23.84 10.19 14.10
C GLU A 187 24.01 11.71 14.08
#